data_AF-B9DK23-F1
#
_entry.id   AF-B9DK23-F1
#
_cell.length_a   1.000
_cell.length_b   1.000
_cell.length_c   1.000
_cell.angle_alpha   90.00
_cell.angle_beta   90.00
_cell.angle_gamma   90.00
#
_symmetry.space_group_name_H-M   'P 1'
#
loop_
_entity.id
_entity.type
_entity.pdbx_description
1 polymer ?
#
loop_
_entity_poly.entity_id
_entity_poly.type
_entity_poly.pdbx_seq_one_letter_code
_entity_poly.pdbx_strand_id
1 'polypeptide(L)'
;MDVPTSFHEKYEWLRMHFPFLDPQNFVFCGRKNIVKADYLIDDNPRQLERFTGKSLMYTAAHNIHNEDFDRLNNWKEVEKYFLGNEEI
;
A
#
# COMPACT_ATOMS: atom_id res chain seq x y z
N MET A 1 17.47 -4.12 1.12
CA MET A 1 16.49 -3.47 2.02
C MET A 1 17.08 -2.13 2.32
N ASP A 2 16.46 -1.08 1.80
CA ASP A 2 17.23 0.11 1.44
C ASP A 2 17.41 1.07 2.64
N VAL A 3 16.68 0.85 3.74
CA VAL A 3 16.76 1.67 4.97
C VAL A 3 16.61 0.81 6.24
N PRO A 4 17.61 0.00 6.61
CA PRO A 4 17.49 -1.01 7.67
C PRO A 4 17.38 -0.45 9.09
N THR A 5 17.77 0.81 9.34
CA THR A 5 17.66 1.42 10.67
C THR A 5 16.26 1.95 10.99
N SER A 6 15.35 1.98 10.00
CA SER A 6 14.03 2.59 10.15
C SER A 6 12.93 1.66 10.71
N PHE A 7 13.25 0.41 11.08
CA PHE A 7 12.22 -0.56 11.52
C PHE A 7 11.49 -0.11 12.77
N HIS A 8 12.24 0.28 13.80
CA HIS A 8 11.66 0.63 15.08
C HIS A 8 10.74 1.84 14.95
N GLU A 9 11.21 2.91 14.29
CA GLU A 9 10.43 4.14 14.08
C GLU A 9 9.17 3.87 13.23
N LYS A 10 9.26 3.05 12.18
CA LYS A 10 8.10 2.67 11.36
C LYS A 10 7.08 1.85 12.15
N TYR A 11 7.56 0.90 12.96
CA TYR A 11 6.71 0.10 13.81
C TYR A 11 5.97 0.96 14.84
N GLU A 12 6.68 1.83 15.56
CA GLU A 12 6.07 2.73 16.55
C GLU A 12 5.09 3.72 15.91
N TRP A 13 5.40 4.25 14.73
CA TRP A 13 4.48 5.12 13.99
C TRP A 13 3.16 4.40 13.67
N LEU A 14 3.22 3.15 13.19
CA LEU A 14 2.02 2.34 12.95
C LEU A 14 1.24 2.07 14.25
N ARG A 15 1.93 1.75 15.35
CA ARG A 15 1.29 1.54 16.65
C ARG A 15 0.59 2.80 17.17
N MET A 16 1.16 3.98 16.91
CA MET A 16 0.60 5.26 17.34
C MET A 16 -0.62 5.69 16.51
N HIS A 17 -0.55 5.57 15.18
CA HIS A 17 -1.59 6.10 14.29
C HIS A 17 -2.64 5.08 13.87
N PHE A 18 -2.32 3.79 13.94
CA PHE A 18 -3.22 2.68 13.60
C PHE A 18 -3.30 1.67 14.75
N PRO A 19 -3.67 2.09 15.98
CA PRO A 19 -3.71 1.20 17.15
C PRO A 19 -4.75 0.07 17.02
N PHE A 20 -5.69 0.20 16.08
CA PHE A 20 -6.73 -0.80 15.79
C PHE A 20 -6.26 -1.95 14.89
N LEU A 21 -5.09 -1.85 14.25
CA LEU A 21 -4.51 -2.94 13.45
C LEU A 21 -3.69 -3.87 14.35
N ASP A 22 -3.80 -5.18 14.12
CA ASP A 22 -2.96 -6.18 14.77
C ASP A 22 -1.49 -6.03 14.29
N PRO A 23 -0.52 -5.80 15.20
CA PRO A 23 0.89 -5.72 14.84
C PRO A 23 1.45 -6.97 14.17
N GLN A 24 0.83 -8.14 14.34
CA GLN A 24 1.22 -9.37 13.64
C GLN A 24 1.03 -9.26 12.12
N ASN A 25 0.22 -8.31 11.65
CA ASN A 25 0.03 -8.02 10.22
C ASN A 25 1.08 -7.04 9.66
N PHE A 26 2.01 -6.53 10.47
CA PHE A 26 3.06 -5.62 10.00
C PHE A 26 4.20 -6.40 9.36
N VAL A 27 4.22 -6.42 8.02
CA VAL A 27 5.23 -7.17 7.24
C VAL A 27 6.34 -6.24 6.75
N PHE A 28 7.57 -6.50 7.19
CA PHE A 28 8.76 -5.80 6.73
C PHE A 28 9.50 -6.63 5.68
N CYS A 29 9.41 -6.23 4.41
CA CYS A 29 10.04 -6.93 3.29
C CYS A 29 10.58 -5.96 2.23
N GLY A 30 11.56 -6.39 1.44
CA GLY A 30 12.11 -5.58 0.34
C GLY A 30 11.36 -5.71 -0.98
N ARG A 31 10.91 -6.92 -1.31
CA ARG A 31 10.10 -7.20 -2.52
C ARG A 31 8.74 -7.73 -2.10
N LYS A 32 7.67 -7.09 -2.58
CA LYS A 32 6.29 -7.37 -2.14
C LYS A 32 5.65 -8.58 -2.81
N ASN A 33 6.32 -9.22 -3.76
CA ASN A 33 5.86 -10.47 -4.38
C ASN A 33 5.81 -11.67 -3.41
N ILE A 34 6.40 -11.56 -2.22
CA ILE A 34 6.30 -12.59 -1.17
C ILE A 34 5.01 -12.47 -0.35
N VAL A 35 4.34 -11.31 -0.40
CA VAL A 35 3.10 -11.06 0.33
C VAL A 35 1.95 -11.70 -0.44
N LYS A 36 1.24 -12.62 0.20
CA LYS A 36 0.02 -13.22 -0.36
C LYS A 36 -1.19 -12.46 0.15
N ALA A 37 -1.73 -11.60 -0.70
CA ALA A 37 -2.95 -10.82 -0.46
C ALA A 37 -3.70 -10.62 -1.78
N ASP A 38 -4.99 -10.32 -1.70
CA ASP A 38 -5.82 -10.07 -2.88
C ASP A 38 -5.51 -8.71 -3.53
N TYR A 39 -5.16 -7.70 -2.73
CA TYR A 39 -4.90 -6.33 -3.19
C TYR A 39 -3.58 -5.78 -2.64
N LEU A 40 -2.94 -4.91 -3.44
CA LEU A 40 -1.81 -4.09 -3.02
C LEU A 40 -2.06 -2.64 -3.45
N ILE A 41 -2.09 -1.72 -2.48
CA ILE A 41 -2.06 -0.28 -2.71
C ILE A 41 -0.62 0.19 -2.50
N ASP A 42 0.04 0.68 -3.54
CA ASP A 42 1.46 1.07 -3.50
C ASP A 42 1.74 2.20 -4.50
N ASP A 43 2.72 3.04 -4.21
CA ASP A 43 3.14 4.14 -5.09
C ASP A 43 4.32 3.77 -6.00
N ASN A 44 4.91 2.58 -5.83
CA ASN A 44 6.07 2.12 -6.58
C ASN A 44 5.70 1.14 -7.71
N PRO A 45 5.78 1.55 -8.99
CA PRO A 45 5.45 0.69 -10.13
C PRO A 45 6.21 -0.64 -10.16
N ARG A 46 7.47 -0.67 -9.69
CA ARG A 46 8.28 -1.90 -9.66
C ARG A 46 7.76 -2.94 -8.66
N GLN A 47 7.06 -2.52 -7.61
CA GLN A 47 6.44 -3.44 -6.66
C GLN A 47 5.08 -3.92 -7.19
N LEU A 48 4.31 -3.01 -7.78
CA LEU A 48 3.02 -3.29 -8.40
C LEU A 48 3.14 -4.31 -9.55
N GLU A 49 4.17 -4.18 -10.40
CA GLU A 49 4.43 -5.12 -11.50
C GLU A 49 4.73 -6.55 -11.01
N ARG A 50 5.35 -6.68 -9.84
CA ARG A 50 5.78 -7.97 -9.29
C ARG A 50 4.75 -8.63 -8.38
N PHE A 51 3.73 -7.88 -7.96
CA PHE A 51 2.70 -8.38 -7.07
C PHE A 51 1.77 -9.32 -7.83
N THR A 52 1.35 -10.40 -7.17
CA THR A 52 0.57 -11.47 -7.82
C THR A 52 -0.94 -11.28 -7.69
N GLY A 53 -1.39 -10.42 -6.78
CA GLY A 53 -2.80 -10.03 -6.65
C GLY A 53 -3.14 -8.79 -7.48
N LYS A 54 -4.24 -8.12 -7.16
CA LYS A 54 -4.66 -6.88 -7.81
C LYS A 54 -3.80 -5.71 -7.34
N SER A 55 -3.01 -5.17 -8.26
CA SER A 55 -2.20 -3.96 -8.04
C SER A 55 -3.02 -2.69 -8.27
N LEU A 56 -2.99 -1.77 -7.31
CA LEU A 56 -3.63 -0.45 -7.34
C LEU A 56 -2.57 0.62 -7.07
N MET A 57 -2.33 1.50 -8.05
CA MET A 57 -1.33 2.56 -7.92
C MET A 57 -1.87 3.72 -7.09
N TYR A 58 -1.20 4.01 -5.98
CA TYR A 58 -1.43 5.24 -5.24
C TYR A 58 -0.65 6.41 -5.86
N THR A 59 -1.31 7.51 -6.15
CA THR A 59 -0.66 8.67 -6.81
C THR A 59 0.41 9.31 -5.93
N ALA A 60 1.58 9.50 -6.52
CA ALA A 60 2.70 10.22 -5.94
C ALA A 60 3.46 10.97 -7.05
N ALA A 61 4.24 12.01 -6.69
CA ALA A 61 4.89 12.91 -7.65
C ALA A 61 5.75 12.16 -8.70
N HIS A 62 6.44 11.09 -8.31
CA HIS A 62 7.31 10.31 -9.21
C HIS A 62 6.55 9.35 -10.14
N ASN A 63 5.27 9.09 -9.91
CA ASN A 63 4.49 8.11 -10.68
C ASN A 63 3.36 8.73 -11.51
N ILE A 64 3.23 10.07 -11.55
CA ILE A 64 2.11 10.79 -12.17
C ILE A 64 1.88 10.46 -13.66
N HIS A 65 2.91 10.02 -14.39
CA HIS A 65 2.84 9.69 -15.82
C HIS A 65 2.76 8.19 -16.10
N ASN A 66 2.68 7.34 -15.06
CA ASN A 66 2.53 5.91 -15.27
C ASN A 66 1.04 5.56 -15.46
N GLU A 67 0.71 4.83 -16.53
CA GLU A 67 -0.67 4.46 -16.87
C GLU A 67 -0.88 2.94 -16.86
N ASP A 68 0.08 2.17 -16.34
CA ASP A 68 0.10 0.70 -16.43
C ASP A 68 -0.84 0.02 -15.41
N PHE A 69 -1.39 0.77 -14.46
CA PHE A 69 -2.15 0.25 -13.32
C PHE A 69 -3.40 1.08 -13.04
N ASP A 70 -4.43 0.45 -12.47
CA ASP A 70 -5.59 1.15 -11.90
C ASP A 70 -5.10 2.13 -10.82
N ARG A 71 -5.50 3.40 -10.94
CA ARG A 71 -4.97 4.49 -10.12
C ARG A 71 -5.97 4.99 -9.08
N LEU A 72 -5.48 5.22 -7.88
CA LEU A 72 -6.18 5.85 -6.76
C LEU A 72 -5.40 7.09 -6.33
N ASN A 73 -6.00 8.28 -6.47
CA ASN A 73 -5.28 9.53 -6.26
C ASN A 73 -5.18 9.96 -4.80
N ASN A 74 -6.01 9.39 -3.92
CA ASN A 74 -6.07 9.71 -2.50
C ASN A 74 -6.91 8.65 -1.75
N TRP A 75 -6.92 8.73 -0.42
CA TRP A 75 -7.69 7.82 0.44
C TRP A 75 -9.21 7.84 0.22
N LYS A 76 -9.82 8.94 -0.25
CA LYS A 76 -11.27 8.96 -0.57
C LYS A 76 -11.58 8.14 -1.82
N GLU A 77 -10.66 8.09 -2.78
CA GLU A 77 -10.80 7.22 -3.94
C GLU A 77 -10.57 5.74 -3.57
N VAL A 78 -9.66 5.46 -2.63
CA VAL A 78 -9.51 4.11 -2.06
C VAL A 78 -10.84 3.66 -1.44
N GLU A 79 -11.43 4.48 -0.58
CA GLU A 79 -12.73 4.25 0.04
C GLU A 79 -13.81 3.97 -1.02
N LYS A 80 -13.95 4.87 -2.01
CA LYS A 80 -14.92 4.72 -3.11
C LYS A 80 -14.70 3.45 -3.93
N TYR A 81 -13.45 3.05 -4.17
CA TYR A 81 -13.13 1.84 -4.93
C TYR A 81 -13.64 0.57 -4.25
N PHE A 82 -13.50 0.48 -2.92
CA PHE A 82 -13.86 -0.73 -2.16
C PHE A 82 -15.29 -0.74 -1.63
N LEU A 83 -15.84 0.43 -1.25
CA LEU A 83 -17.17 0.54 -0.64
C LEU A 83 -18.26 0.98 -1.63
N GLY A 84 -17.88 1.50 -2.79
CA GLY A 84 -18.85 2.01 -3.78
C GLY A 84 -19.64 3.21 -3.27
N ASN A 85 -20.89 3.36 -3.75
CA ASN A 85 -21.86 4.35 -3.26
C ASN A 85 -22.78 3.75 -2.16
N GLU A 86 -22.32 2.75 -1.41
CA GLU A 86 -23.10 2.29 -0.26
C GLU A 86 -23.10 3.40 0.79
N GLU A 87 -24.22 4.12 0.90
CA GLU A 87 -24.47 5.07 1.97
C GLU A 87 -24.40 4.30 3.30
N ILE A 88 -23.42 4.66 4.14
CA ILE A 88 -23.36 4.24 5.55
C ILE A 88 -24.33 5.10 6.36
#